data_AF-A0A9X0L998-F1
#
_entry.id   AF-A0A9X0L998-F1
#
_cell.length_a   1.000
_cell.length_b   1.000
_cell.length_c   1.000
_cell.angle_alpha   90.00
_cell.angle_beta   90.00
_cell.angle_gamma   90.00
#
_symmetry.space_group_name_H-M   'P 1'
#
loop_
_entity.id
_entity.type
_entity.pdbx_description
1 polymer ?
#
loop_
_entity_poly.entity_id
_entity_poly.type
_entity_poly.pdbx_seq_one_letter_code
_entity_poly.pdbx_strand_id
1 'polypeptide(L)'
;MSLATMVSTTLVPFASVVSTAAVAIWTKRIDAKTKKEERDHALVLDYEKRAGEDKKAALKRLISATLHLKRGAEQLAGSEATEQSLSQRRAEAIRQLYEFRVRLGLDDGIAELMMYAAEPVRDLTEVVLDEWDRQFREHGYSLAQLDACKRRLVQTAGDVPPTDEQAIFAERKWTELKDEEGEWLKRLGDEADIDVEALVELCKTILKAAHKDLRGGYGVEA
;
A
#
# COMPACT_ATOMS: atom_id res chain seq x y z
N MET A 1 -59.87 63.53 27.28
CA MET A 1 -58.90 62.72 26.50
C MET A 1 -59.22 61.25 26.76
N SER A 2 -59.49 60.49 25.70
CA SER A 2 -60.07 59.13 25.81
C SER A 2 -58.99 58.08 26.07
N LEU A 3 -59.32 57.08 26.90
CA LEU A 3 -58.55 55.87 27.18
C LEU A 3 -58.09 55.15 25.90
N ALA A 4 -58.84 55.30 24.80
CA ALA A 4 -58.50 54.74 23.50
C ALA A 4 -57.21 55.33 22.88
N THR A 5 -56.85 56.57 23.22
CA THR A 5 -55.66 57.26 22.67
C THR A 5 -54.38 56.89 23.42
N MET A 6 -54.47 56.51 24.71
CA MET A 6 -53.32 56.00 25.48
C MET A 6 -52.97 54.55 25.11
N VAL A 7 -53.96 53.73 24.78
CA VAL A 7 -53.76 52.32 24.41
C VAL A 7 -53.14 52.20 23.01
N SER A 8 -53.50 53.06 22.06
CA SER A 8 -52.92 53.01 20.69
C SER A 8 -51.49 53.54 20.61
N THR A 9 -51.09 54.49 21.47
CA THR A 9 -49.75 55.08 21.45
C THR A 9 -48.70 54.27 22.22
N THR A 10 -49.12 53.35 23.10
CA THR A 10 -48.21 52.49 23.88
C THR A 10 -48.06 51.07 23.31
N LEU A 11 -49.06 50.55 22.58
CA LEU A 11 -48.98 49.21 21.98
C LEU A 11 -48.21 49.15 20.66
N VAL A 12 -48.24 50.21 19.85
CA VAL A 12 -47.52 50.25 18.56
C VAL A 12 -45.99 50.19 18.74
N PRO A 13 -45.37 50.88 19.71
CA PRO A 13 -43.93 50.77 19.96
C PRO A 13 -43.53 49.38 20.50
N PHE A 14 -44.34 48.80 21.41
CA PHE A 14 -44.02 47.49 22.01
C PHE A 14 -44.15 46.33 21.02
N ALA A 15 -45.18 46.32 20.17
CA ALA A 15 -45.32 45.31 19.12
C ALA A 15 -44.19 45.39 18.10
N SER A 16 -43.75 46.60 17.75
CA SER A 16 -42.62 46.86 16.83
C SER A 16 -41.28 46.39 17.41
N VAL A 17 -40.96 46.74 18.66
CA VAL A 17 -39.68 46.38 19.30
C VAL A 17 -39.61 44.88 19.61
N VAL A 18 -40.69 44.28 20.10
CA VAL A 18 -40.74 42.83 20.40
C VAL A 18 -40.64 42.00 19.11
N SER A 19 -41.29 42.42 18.03
CA SER A 19 -41.18 41.75 16.73
C SER A 19 -39.76 41.86 16.15
N THR A 20 -39.12 43.02 16.27
CA THR A 20 -37.75 43.23 15.77
C THR A 20 -36.72 42.40 16.56
N ALA A 21 -36.87 42.33 17.89
CA ALA A 21 -36.01 41.50 18.75
C ALA A 21 -36.21 39.99 18.49
N ALA A 22 -37.46 39.54 18.30
CA ALA A 22 -37.76 38.15 17.99
C ALA A 22 -37.19 37.72 16.64
N VAL A 23 -37.31 38.56 15.60
CA VAL A 23 -36.68 38.31 14.29
C VAL A 23 -35.16 38.26 14.43
N ALA A 24 -34.52 39.21 15.11
CA ALA A 24 -33.07 39.21 15.30
C ALA A 24 -32.56 37.96 16.05
N ILE A 25 -33.28 37.49 17.06
CA ILE A 25 -32.96 36.26 17.79
C ILE A 25 -33.11 35.04 16.88
N TRP A 26 -34.17 34.99 16.07
CA TRP A 26 -34.43 33.89 15.15
C TRP A 26 -33.41 33.83 14.01
N THR A 27 -33.07 34.99 13.41
CA THR A 27 -32.02 35.10 12.40
C THR A 27 -30.66 34.69 12.96
N LYS A 28 -30.29 35.12 14.17
CA LYS A 28 -29.06 34.67 14.83
C LYS A 28 -29.06 33.16 15.09
N ARG A 29 -30.20 32.56 15.42
CA ARG A 29 -30.32 31.12 15.67
C ARG A 29 -30.19 30.31 14.38
N ILE A 30 -30.71 30.82 13.27
CA ILE A 30 -30.51 30.22 11.94
C ILE A 30 -29.06 30.37 11.50
N ASP A 31 -28.48 31.57 11.63
CA ASP A 31 -27.09 31.83 11.27
C ASP A 31 -26.11 30.98 12.10
N ALA A 32 -26.43 30.71 13.37
CA ALA A 32 -25.66 29.79 14.21
C ALA A 32 -25.83 28.31 13.78
N LYS A 33 -27.02 27.91 13.32
CA LYS A 33 -27.25 26.56 12.77
C LYS A 33 -26.54 26.36 11.43
N THR A 34 -26.65 27.31 10.50
CA THR A 34 -25.97 27.25 9.20
C THR A 34 -24.46 27.24 9.37
N LYS A 35 -23.89 28.07 10.26
CA LYS A 35 -22.46 28.00 10.60
C LYS A 35 -22.04 26.66 11.19
N LYS A 36 -22.92 25.99 11.93
CA LYS A 36 -22.64 24.64 12.44
C LYS A 36 -22.67 23.61 11.31
N GLU A 37 -23.67 23.65 10.45
CA GLU A 37 -23.79 22.78 9.27
C GLU A 37 -22.62 22.97 8.30
N GLU A 38 -22.18 24.22 8.07
CA GLU A 38 -21.00 24.54 7.27
C GLU A 38 -19.71 23.98 7.88
N ARG A 39 -19.56 24.06 9.21
CA ARG A 39 -18.42 23.48 9.92
C ARG A 39 -18.43 21.97 9.86
N ASP A 40 -19.58 21.35 10.10
CA ASP A 40 -19.74 19.89 10.04
C ASP A 40 -19.49 19.38 8.62
N HIS A 41 -19.98 20.09 7.60
CA HIS A 41 -19.71 19.79 6.20
C HIS A 41 -18.23 19.97 5.83
N ALA A 42 -17.58 21.04 6.31
CA ALA A 42 -16.14 21.24 6.10
C ALA A 42 -15.30 20.14 6.74
N LEU A 43 -15.69 19.65 7.91
CA LEU A 43 -15.03 18.51 8.57
C LEU A 43 -15.19 17.21 7.76
N VAL A 44 -16.37 16.96 7.20
CA VAL A 44 -16.61 15.80 6.33
C VAL A 44 -15.75 15.89 5.06
N LEU A 45 -15.71 17.05 4.40
CA LEU A 45 -14.90 17.24 3.19
C LEU A 45 -13.40 17.08 3.47
N ASP A 46 -12.91 17.59 4.61
CA ASP A 46 -11.52 17.41 5.01
C ASP A 46 -11.18 15.96 5.33
N TYR A 47 -12.10 15.24 5.99
CA TYR A 47 -11.97 13.80 6.21
C TYR A 47 -11.94 13.01 4.89
N GLU A 48 -12.90 13.26 3.99
CA GLU A 48 -12.96 12.62 2.67
C GLU A 48 -11.71 12.90 1.85
N LYS A 49 -11.19 14.13 1.92
CA LYS A 49 -9.94 14.50 1.26
C LYS A 49 -8.76 13.71 1.80
N ARG A 50 -8.60 13.62 3.12
CA ARG A 50 -7.52 12.85 3.75
C ARG A 50 -7.63 11.36 3.43
N ALA A 51 -8.82 10.78 3.54
CA ALA A 51 -9.07 9.39 3.15
C ALA A 51 -8.75 9.15 1.67
N GLY A 52 -9.05 10.10 0.79
CA GLY A 52 -8.69 10.05 -0.63
C GLY A 52 -7.18 10.14 -0.88
N GLU A 53 -6.46 10.96 -0.12
CA GLU A 53 -5.00 11.07 -0.16
C GLU A 53 -4.33 9.77 0.33
N ASP A 54 -4.80 9.20 1.43
CA ASP A 54 -4.29 7.94 1.99
C ASP A 54 -4.56 6.77 1.03
N LYS A 55 -5.76 6.68 0.48
CA LYS A 55 -6.10 5.69 -0.57
C LYS A 55 -5.14 5.80 -1.75
N LYS A 56 -4.90 7.02 -2.23
CA LYS A 56 -3.99 7.27 -3.35
C LYS A 56 -2.56 6.86 -3.02
N ALA A 57 -2.10 7.09 -1.78
CA ALA A 57 -0.78 6.68 -1.32
C ALA A 57 -0.66 5.15 -1.29
N ALA A 58 -1.63 4.45 -0.68
CA ALA A 58 -1.67 2.99 -0.60
C ALA A 58 -1.69 2.34 -1.99
N LEU A 59 -2.57 2.81 -2.90
CA LEU A 59 -2.65 2.30 -4.27
C LEU A 59 -1.37 2.55 -5.08
N LYS A 60 -0.73 3.71 -4.92
CA LYS A 60 0.56 3.98 -5.58
C LYS A 60 1.67 3.04 -5.09
N ARG A 61 1.69 2.75 -3.79
CA ARG A 61 2.64 1.81 -3.19
C ARG A 61 2.41 0.41 -3.74
N LEU A 62 1.17 -0.06 -3.79
CA LEU A 62 0.80 -1.33 -4.41
C LEU A 62 1.24 -1.38 -5.88
N ILE A 63 0.86 -0.38 -6.69
CA ILE A 63 1.24 -0.33 -8.11
C ILE A 63 2.76 -0.41 -8.30
N SER A 64 3.52 0.32 -7.48
CA SER A 64 4.99 0.29 -7.54
C SER A 64 5.53 -1.09 -7.17
N ALA A 65 5.06 -1.68 -6.06
CA ALA A 65 5.48 -3.01 -5.62
C ALA A 65 5.14 -4.09 -6.67
N THR A 66 3.92 -4.09 -7.21
CA THR A 66 3.48 -5.03 -8.25
C THR A 66 4.24 -4.84 -9.56
N LEU A 67 4.57 -3.61 -9.96
CA LEU A 67 5.42 -3.37 -11.14
C LEU A 67 6.82 -3.95 -10.97
N HIS A 68 7.40 -3.86 -9.78
CA HIS A 68 8.70 -4.47 -9.50
C HIS A 68 8.63 -5.99 -9.58
N LEU A 69 7.64 -6.60 -8.91
CA LEU A 69 7.41 -8.05 -8.95
C LEU A 69 7.20 -8.55 -10.38
N LYS A 70 6.33 -7.86 -11.14
CA LYS A 70 6.04 -8.18 -12.53
C LYS A 70 7.30 -8.14 -13.39
N ARG A 71 8.09 -7.06 -13.32
CA ARG A 71 9.32 -6.92 -14.12
C ARG A 71 10.34 -8.00 -13.79
N GLY A 72 10.50 -8.31 -12.50
CA GLY A 72 11.37 -9.40 -12.06
C GLY A 72 10.91 -10.75 -12.62
N ALA A 73 9.62 -11.05 -12.54
CA ALA A 73 9.06 -12.31 -13.05
C ALA A 73 9.03 -12.38 -14.60
N GLU A 74 8.79 -11.27 -15.30
CA GLU A 74 8.79 -11.23 -16.77
C GLU A 74 10.18 -11.46 -17.37
N GLN A 75 11.25 -11.00 -16.72
CA GLN A 75 12.64 -11.30 -17.16
C GLN A 75 12.95 -12.79 -17.14
N LEU A 76 12.21 -13.55 -16.32
CA LEU A 76 12.36 -14.98 -16.15
C LEU A 76 11.48 -15.73 -17.16
N ALA A 77 10.30 -15.19 -17.50
CA ALA A 77 9.39 -15.77 -18.48
C ALA A 77 9.93 -15.68 -19.92
N GLY A 78 10.13 -16.83 -20.57
CA GLY A 78 10.47 -16.91 -22.00
C GLY A 78 11.91 -17.26 -22.36
N SER A 79 12.78 -17.59 -21.39
CA SER A 79 14.06 -18.24 -21.71
C SER A 79 13.80 -19.70 -22.13
N GLU A 80 14.40 -20.16 -23.24
CA GLU A 80 14.42 -21.58 -23.60
C GLU A 80 14.92 -22.38 -22.38
N ALA A 81 14.07 -23.27 -21.87
CA ALA A 81 14.21 -23.81 -20.53
C ALA A 81 15.03 -25.10 -20.51
N THR A 82 16.21 -25.05 -19.91
CA THR A 82 16.88 -26.23 -19.34
C THR A 82 16.42 -26.36 -17.88
N GLU A 83 16.44 -27.56 -17.28
CA GLU A 83 16.00 -27.72 -15.86
C GLU A 83 16.74 -26.78 -14.90
N GLN A 84 18.03 -26.54 -15.16
CA GLN A 84 18.84 -25.61 -14.38
C GLN A 84 18.37 -24.15 -14.53
N SER A 85 17.81 -23.76 -15.68
CA SER A 85 17.20 -22.43 -15.84
C SER A 85 15.82 -22.33 -15.18
N LEU A 86 15.03 -23.41 -15.13
CA LEU A 86 13.74 -23.43 -14.43
C LEU A 86 13.89 -23.26 -12.92
N SER A 87 14.82 -23.99 -12.31
CA SER A 87 15.15 -23.86 -10.88
C SER A 87 15.56 -22.42 -10.54
N GLN A 88 16.48 -21.85 -11.32
CA GLN A 88 16.90 -20.45 -11.15
C GLN A 88 15.73 -19.46 -11.28
N ARG A 89 14.83 -19.66 -12.24
CA ARG A 89 13.64 -18.82 -12.41
C ARG A 89 12.72 -18.89 -11.19
N ARG A 90 12.49 -20.07 -10.63
CA ARG A 90 11.64 -20.24 -9.44
C ARG A 90 12.26 -19.60 -8.21
N ALA A 91 13.56 -19.81 -8.00
CA ALA A 91 14.29 -19.21 -6.89
C ALA A 91 14.22 -17.67 -6.93
N GLU A 92 14.40 -17.09 -8.12
CA GLU A 92 14.32 -15.64 -8.28
C GLU A 92 12.88 -15.13 -8.16
N ALA A 93 11.88 -15.85 -8.67
CA ALA A 93 10.48 -15.49 -8.50
C ALA A 93 10.06 -15.43 -7.01
N ILE A 94 10.48 -16.41 -6.19
CA ILE A 94 10.24 -16.39 -4.74
C ILE A 94 10.93 -15.20 -4.08
N ARG A 95 12.18 -14.90 -4.49
CA ARG A 95 12.88 -13.71 -4.00
C ARG A 95 12.12 -12.42 -4.31
N GLN A 96 11.65 -12.26 -5.54
CA GLN A 96 10.87 -11.10 -5.95
C GLN A 96 9.55 -11.00 -5.17
N LEU A 97 8.89 -12.13 -4.93
CA LEU A 97 7.69 -12.21 -4.10
C LEU A 97 7.99 -11.80 -2.64
N TYR A 98 9.15 -12.20 -2.10
CA TYR A 98 9.58 -11.76 -0.78
C TYR A 98 9.83 -10.24 -0.71
N GLU A 99 10.50 -9.68 -1.73
CA GLU A 99 10.71 -8.23 -1.85
C GLU A 99 9.40 -7.45 -2.03
N PHE A 100 8.37 -8.05 -2.63
CA PHE A 100 7.05 -7.43 -2.81
C PHE A 100 6.44 -7.01 -1.46
N ARG A 101 6.43 -7.89 -0.45
CA ARG A 101 5.87 -7.57 0.88
C ARG A 101 6.60 -6.42 1.56
N VAL A 102 7.93 -6.38 1.43
CA VAL A 102 8.76 -5.27 1.95
C VAL A 102 8.39 -3.95 1.25
N ARG A 103 8.29 -3.97 -0.08
CA ARG A 103 7.94 -2.78 -0.89
C ARG A 103 6.50 -2.30 -0.64
N LEU A 104 5.60 -3.21 -0.28
CA LEU A 104 4.24 -2.89 0.09
C LEU A 104 4.15 -2.20 1.47
N GLY A 105 5.23 -2.21 2.25
CA GLY A 105 5.27 -1.60 3.58
C GLY A 105 4.95 -2.56 4.71
N LEU A 106 5.18 -3.87 4.51
CA LEU A 106 4.91 -4.92 5.49
C LEU A 106 3.46 -4.82 6.01
N ASP A 107 3.24 -5.04 7.31
CA ASP A 107 1.90 -5.13 7.90
C ASP A 107 1.17 -3.79 7.88
N ASP A 108 1.86 -2.68 8.15
CA ASP A 108 1.26 -1.33 8.13
C ASP A 108 0.76 -1.00 6.72
N GLY A 109 1.59 -1.25 5.71
CA GLY A 109 1.22 -0.95 4.33
C GLY A 109 0.15 -1.88 3.77
N ILE A 110 0.11 -3.14 4.20
CA ILE A 110 -1.00 -4.06 3.91
C ILE A 110 -2.29 -3.57 4.57
N ALA A 111 -2.25 -3.20 5.85
CA ALA A 111 -3.43 -2.74 6.58
C ALA A 111 -4.01 -1.44 5.97
N GLU A 112 -3.16 -0.47 5.63
CA GLU A 112 -3.55 0.74 4.90
C GLU A 112 -4.25 0.39 3.57
N LEU A 113 -3.69 -0.56 2.82
CA LEU A 113 -4.29 -1.00 1.56
C LEU A 113 -5.66 -1.65 1.79
N MET A 114 -5.78 -2.54 2.77
CA MET A 114 -7.04 -3.25 3.08
C MET A 114 -8.13 -2.31 3.59
N MET A 115 -7.73 -1.22 4.26
CA MET A 115 -8.65 -0.20 4.77
C MET A 115 -9.22 0.69 3.66
N TYR A 116 -8.41 1.06 2.66
CA TYR A 116 -8.76 2.10 1.71
C TYR A 116 -9.02 1.64 0.27
N ALA A 117 -8.44 0.52 -0.16
CA ALA A 117 -8.61 0.03 -1.53
C ALA A 117 -10.00 -0.55 -1.77
N ALA A 118 -10.46 -0.49 -3.01
CA ALA A 118 -11.69 -1.16 -3.42
C ALA A 118 -11.54 -2.69 -3.33
N GLU A 119 -12.66 -3.37 -3.10
CA GLU A 119 -12.73 -4.82 -2.91
C GLU A 119 -11.93 -5.63 -3.94
N PRO A 120 -12.02 -5.42 -5.26
CA PRO A 120 -11.27 -6.26 -6.20
C PRO A 120 -9.75 -6.07 -6.12
N VAL A 121 -9.28 -4.91 -5.64
CA VAL A 121 -7.85 -4.70 -5.39
C VAL A 121 -7.42 -5.47 -4.15
N ARG A 122 -8.25 -5.50 -3.11
CA ARG A 122 -7.99 -6.26 -1.88
C ARG A 122 -7.95 -7.75 -2.16
N ASP A 123 -8.99 -8.29 -2.80
CA ASP A 123 -9.10 -9.73 -3.09
C ASP A 123 -7.89 -10.22 -3.91
N LEU A 124 -7.50 -9.47 -4.96
CA LEU A 124 -6.35 -9.84 -5.78
C LEU A 124 -5.02 -9.71 -5.02
N THR A 125 -4.92 -8.75 -4.09
CA THR A 125 -3.73 -8.60 -3.26
C THR A 125 -3.65 -9.73 -2.24
N GLU A 126 -4.78 -10.15 -1.65
CA GLU A 126 -4.85 -11.32 -0.76
C GLU A 126 -4.35 -12.58 -1.47
N VAL A 127 -4.70 -12.83 -2.73
CA VAL A 127 -4.16 -13.98 -3.49
C VAL A 127 -2.63 -13.96 -3.56
N VAL A 128 -2.01 -12.79 -3.77
CA VAL A 128 -0.54 -12.68 -3.77
C VAL A 128 0.05 -12.88 -2.37
N LEU A 129 -0.62 -12.37 -1.34
CA LEU A 129 -0.19 -12.51 0.05
C LEU A 129 -0.31 -13.96 0.55
N ASP A 130 -1.35 -14.68 0.14
CA ASP A 130 -1.53 -16.11 0.43
C ASP A 130 -0.43 -16.95 -0.23
N GLU A 131 -0.06 -16.62 -1.47
CA GLU A 131 1.07 -17.26 -2.15
C GLU A 131 2.39 -16.94 -1.46
N TRP A 132 2.58 -15.69 -1.01
CA TRP A 132 3.73 -15.31 -0.19
C TRP A 132 3.79 -16.13 1.11
N ASP A 133 2.67 -16.25 1.82
CA ASP A 133 2.57 -17.02 3.07
C ASP A 133 2.82 -18.51 2.86
N ARG A 134 2.36 -19.08 1.74
CA ARG A 134 2.64 -20.47 1.37
C ARG A 134 4.14 -20.67 1.14
N GLN A 135 4.74 -19.88 0.25
CA GLN A 135 6.16 -19.96 -0.09
C GLN A 135 7.06 -19.70 1.12
N PHE A 136 6.68 -18.76 1.99
CA PHE A 136 7.44 -18.47 3.20
C PHE A 136 7.35 -19.60 4.24
N ARG A 137 6.19 -20.25 4.39
CA ARG A 137 6.08 -21.42 5.27
C ARG A 137 6.91 -22.60 4.77
N GLU A 138 6.94 -22.82 3.47
CA GLU A 138 7.64 -23.94 2.83
C GLU A 138 9.15 -23.69 2.75
N HIS A 139 9.58 -22.47 2.43
CA HIS A 139 10.97 -22.16 2.11
C HIS A 139 11.60 -21.03 2.94
N GLY A 140 10.93 -20.57 4.00
CA GLY A 140 11.38 -19.45 4.84
C GLY A 140 12.76 -19.68 5.47
N TYR A 141 13.12 -20.92 5.79
CA TYR A 141 14.47 -21.25 6.26
C TYR A 141 15.53 -20.96 5.19
N SER A 142 15.34 -21.45 3.96
CA SER A 142 16.25 -21.22 2.83
C SER A 142 16.37 -19.73 2.51
N LEU A 143 15.26 -18.99 2.57
CA LEU A 143 15.25 -17.53 2.40
C LEU A 143 16.05 -16.81 3.50
N ALA A 144 15.90 -17.21 4.76
CA ALA A 144 16.65 -16.65 5.87
C ALA A 144 18.17 -16.93 5.74
N GLN A 145 18.55 -18.13 5.30
CA GLN A 145 19.95 -18.46 5.04
C GLN A 145 20.53 -17.66 3.87
N LEU A 146 19.76 -17.49 2.79
CA LEU A 146 20.14 -16.62 1.67
C LEU A 146 20.37 -15.17 2.12
N ASP A 147 19.48 -14.63 2.94
CA ASP A 147 19.63 -13.27 3.48
C ASP A 147 20.85 -13.16 4.40
N ALA A 148 21.12 -14.17 5.22
CA ALA A 148 22.32 -14.21 6.05
C ALA A 148 23.61 -14.28 5.20
N CYS A 149 23.62 -15.11 4.15
CA CYS A 149 24.73 -15.21 3.20
C CYS A 149 25.00 -13.87 2.51
N LYS A 150 23.96 -13.20 1.98
CA LYS A 150 24.09 -11.89 1.34
C LYS A 150 24.64 -10.82 2.30
N ARG A 151 24.20 -10.80 3.55
CA ARG A 151 24.76 -9.86 4.55
C ARG A 151 26.24 -10.12 4.79
N ARG A 152 26.67 -11.38 4.87
CA ARG A 152 28.08 -11.75 5.01
C ARG A 152 28.91 -11.40 3.78
N LEU A 153 28.35 -11.55 2.58
CA LEU A 153 28.98 -11.13 1.32
C LEU A 153 29.21 -9.62 1.29
N VAL A 154 28.22 -8.82 1.66
CA VAL A 154 28.34 -7.35 1.75
C VAL A 154 29.41 -6.94 2.77
N GLN A 155 29.44 -7.59 3.94
CA GLN A 155 30.47 -7.35 4.95
C GLN A 155 31.88 -7.68 4.41
N THR A 156 32.04 -8.84 3.79
CA THR A 156 33.34 -9.29 3.25
C THR A 156 33.82 -8.40 2.10
N ALA A 157 32.92 -7.81 1.32
CA ALA A 157 33.25 -6.86 0.25
C ALA A 157 33.56 -5.44 0.76
N GLY A 158 33.06 -5.06 1.93
CA GLY A 158 33.27 -3.74 2.53
C GLY A 158 34.58 -3.62 3.31
N ASP A 159 35.16 -4.73 3.75
CA ASP A 159 36.41 -4.76 4.50
C ASP A 159 37.62 -4.63 3.54
N VAL A 160 38.34 -3.50 3.61
CA VAL A 160 39.61 -3.34 2.88
C VAL A 160 40.70 -4.14 3.60
N PRO A 161 41.28 -5.19 2.98
CA PRO A 161 42.29 -6.01 3.63
C PRO A 161 43.60 -5.20 3.81
N PRO A 162 44.15 -5.13 5.04
CA PRO A 162 45.38 -4.37 5.29
C PRO A 162 46.67 -5.03 4.77
N THR A 163 46.62 -6.30 4.34
CA THR A 163 47.78 -7.06 3.83
C THR A 163 47.38 -8.00 2.68
N ASP A 164 48.35 -8.41 1.86
CA ASP A 164 48.13 -9.32 0.73
C ASP A 164 47.64 -10.72 1.17
N GLU A 165 48.11 -11.24 2.30
CA GLU A 165 47.62 -12.51 2.86
C GLU A 165 46.15 -12.43 3.28
N GLN A 166 45.73 -11.29 3.85
CA GLN A 166 44.33 -11.04 4.20
C GLN A 166 43.46 -10.83 2.96
N ALA A 167 44.02 -10.30 1.86
CA ALA A 167 43.32 -10.16 0.59
C ALA A 167 43.03 -11.54 -0.03
N ILE A 168 44.02 -12.44 -0.06
CA ILE A 168 43.85 -13.82 -0.55
C ILE A 168 42.83 -14.58 0.31
N PHE A 169 42.87 -14.39 1.63
CA PHE A 169 41.88 -14.99 2.53
C PHE A 169 40.46 -14.45 2.30
N ALA A 170 40.32 -13.13 2.12
CA ALA A 170 39.03 -12.50 1.83
C ALA A 170 38.44 -12.96 0.49
N GLU A 171 39.26 -13.12 -0.54
CA GLU A 171 38.83 -13.64 -1.85
C GLU A 171 38.33 -15.09 -1.76
N ARG A 172 39.04 -15.95 -1.01
CA ARG A 172 38.60 -17.34 -0.77
C ARG A 172 37.28 -17.38 -0.02
N LYS A 173 37.16 -16.62 1.07
CA LYS A 173 35.93 -16.52 1.86
C LYS A 173 34.76 -15.98 1.03
N TRP A 174 35.02 -14.99 0.16
CA TRP A 174 34.01 -14.48 -0.76
C TRP A 174 33.54 -15.55 -1.75
N THR A 175 34.47 -16.35 -2.29
CA THR A 175 34.16 -17.45 -3.21
C THR A 175 33.33 -18.53 -2.51
N GLU A 176 33.72 -18.93 -1.29
CA GLU A 176 32.96 -19.89 -0.47
C GLU A 176 31.53 -19.41 -0.20
N LEU A 177 31.36 -18.13 0.16
CA LEU A 177 30.04 -17.55 0.36
C LEU A 177 29.22 -17.47 -0.93
N LYS A 178 29.87 -17.29 -2.09
CA LYS A 178 29.20 -17.29 -3.39
C LYS A 178 28.72 -18.68 -3.79
N ASP A 179 29.51 -19.71 -3.50
CA ASP A 179 29.12 -21.10 -3.70
C ASP A 179 27.95 -21.46 -2.78
N GLU A 180 28.02 -21.07 -1.51
CA GLU A 180 26.92 -21.24 -0.54
C GLU A 180 25.64 -20.53 -1.00
N GLU A 181 25.73 -19.28 -1.49
CA GLU A 181 24.59 -18.56 -2.09
C GLU A 181 23.99 -19.34 -3.27
N GLY A 182 24.84 -19.89 -4.14
CA GLY A 182 24.43 -20.68 -5.30
C GLY A 182 23.70 -21.98 -4.91
N GLU A 183 24.19 -22.69 -3.89
CA GLU A 183 23.56 -23.91 -3.38
C GLU A 183 22.18 -23.64 -2.80
N TRP A 184 22.04 -22.58 -1.99
CA TRP A 184 20.75 -22.19 -1.43
C TRP A 184 19.76 -21.74 -2.49
N LEU A 185 20.20 -21.00 -3.52
CA LEU A 185 19.35 -20.60 -4.64
C LEU A 185 18.88 -21.82 -5.44
N LYS A 186 19.79 -22.75 -5.72
CA LYS A 186 19.45 -23.99 -6.43
C LYS A 186 18.43 -24.81 -5.64
N ARG A 187 18.68 -25.01 -4.35
CA ARG A 187 17.75 -25.72 -3.46
C ARG A 187 16.38 -25.06 -3.42
N LEU A 188 16.34 -23.74 -3.28
CA LEU A 188 15.10 -22.97 -3.30
C LEU A 188 14.35 -23.18 -4.62
N GLY A 189 15.05 -23.14 -5.74
CA GLY A 189 14.46 -23.33 -7.07
C GLY A 189 13.96 -24.74 -7.35
N ASP A 190 14.70 -25.75 -6.89
CA ASP A 190 14.38 -27.17 -7.07
C ASP A 190 13.18 -27.60 -6.22
N GLU A 191 13.09 -27.08 -4.99
CA GLU A 191 12.00 -27.40 -4.04
C GLU A 191 10.73 -26.57 -4.31
N ALA A 192 10.86 -25.41 -4.96
CA ALA A 192 9.76 -24.51 -5.23
C ALA A 192 8.82 -25.02 -6.32
N ASP A 193 7.51 -24.90 -6.06
CA ASP A 193 6.45 -25.10 -7.04
C ASP A 193 5.68 -23.80 -7.28
N ILE A 194 6.43 -22.73 -7.61
CA ILE A 194 5.85 -21.45 -8.01
C ILE A 194 5.66 -21.40 -9.53
N ASP A 195 4.44 -21.08 -9.95
CA ASP A 195 4.11 -20.82 -11.35
C ASP A 195 4.43 -19.35 -11.68
N VAL A 196 5.57 -19.14 -12.36
CA VAL A 196 6.08 -17.81 -12.69
C VAL A 196 5.17 -17.10 -13.68
N GLU A 197 4.60 -17.83 -14.64
CA GLU A 197 3.66 -17.33 -15.62
C GLU A 197 2.35 -16.87 -14.97
N ALA A 198 1.79 -17.68 -14.06
CA ALA A 198 0.60 -17.32 -13.30
C ALA A 198 0.85 -16.09 -12.41
N LEU A 199 2.03 -16.00 -11.79
CA LEU A 199 2.43 -14.83 -11.00
C LEU A 199 2.47 -13.54 -11.85
N VAL A 200 2.99 -13.62 -13.07
CA VAL A 200 3.01 -12.49 -14.02
C VAL A 200 1.59 -12.05 -14.40
N GLU A 201 0.69 -13.00 -14.68
CA GLU A 201 -0.71 -12.69 -15.01
C GLU A 201 -1.48 -12.11 -13.83
N LEU A 202 -1.24 -12.61 -12.62
CA LEU A 202 -1.79 -12.05 -11.39
C LEU A 202 -1.34 -10.60 -11.20
N CYS A 203 -0.05 -10.32 -11.41
CA CYS A 203 0.48 -8.95 -11.36
C CYS A 203 -0.20 -8.02 -12.38
N LYS A 204 -0.41 -8.48 -13.63
CA LYS A 204 -1.12 -7.68 -14.65
C LYS A 204 -2.54 -7.36 -14.22
N THR A 205 -3.23 -8.32 -13.60
CA THR A 205 -4.60 -8.18 -13.12
C THR A 205 -4.68 -7.18 -11.97
N ILE A 206 -3.78 -7.28 -10.98
CA ILE A 206 -3.66 -6.31 -9.88
C ILE A 206 -3.41 -4.90 -10.40
N LEU A 207 -2.46 -4.73 -11.33
CA LEU A 207 -2.15 -3.42 -11.91
C LEU A 207 -3.37 -2.80 -12.61
N LYS A 208 -4.16 -3.62 -13.32
CA LYS A 208 -5.38 -3.17 -13.98
C LYS A 208 -6.42 -2.72 -12.94
N ALA A 209 -6.66 -3.52 -11.91
CA ALA A 209 -7.60 -3.19 -10.83
C ALA A 209 -7.17 -1.94 -10.06
N ALA A 210 -5.91 -1.86 -9.65
CA ALA A 210 -5.36 -0.74 -8.89
C ALA A 210 -5.38 0.57 -9.70
N HIS A 211 -5.08 0.54 -11.01
CA HIS A 211 -5.23 1.72 -11.85
C HIS A 211 -6.69 2.15 -12.03
N LYS A 212 -7.63 1.20 -12.13
CA LYS A 212 -9.07 1.49 -12.18
C LYS A 212 -9.51 2.15 -10.86
N ASP A 213 -9.05 1.63 -9.73
CA ASP A 213 -9.36 2.17 -8.41
C ASP A 213 -8.80 3.59 -8.21
N LEU A 214 -7.55 3.80 -8.63
CA LEU A 214 -6.86 5.09 -8.53
C LEU A 214 -7.56 6.19 -9.34
N ARG A 215 -8.22 5.83 -10.43
CA ARG A 215 -8.99 6.75 -11.28
C ARG A 215 -10.41 7.01 -10.76
N GLY A 216 -10.80 6.40 -9.64
CA GLY A 216 -12.16 6.48 -9.11
C GLY A 216 -13.17 5.64 -9.90
N GLY A 217 -12.71 4.67 -10.70
CA GLY A 217 -13.54 3.87 -11.60
C GLY A 217 -14.40 2.79 -10.94
N TYR A 218 -14.70 2.92 -9.65
CA TYR A 218 -15.67 2.05 -8.96
C TYR A 218 -17.00 2.80 -8.82
N GLY A 219 -17.85 2.63 -9.84
CA GLY A 219 -19.19 3.19 -9.96
C GLY A 219 -19.77 3.00 -11.37
N VAL A 220 -20.60 1.96 -11.53
CA VAL A 220 -21.52 1.63 -12.64
C VAL A 220 -20.90 1.35 -14.03
N GLU A 221 -20.64 0.08 -14.31
CA GLU A 221 -21.03 -0.51 -15.60
C GLU A 221 -22.19 -1.46 -15.31
N ALA A 222 -23.35 -1.14 -15.87
CA ALA A 222 -24.51 -2.02 -16.03
C ALA A 222 -24.49 -2.60 -17.44
#